data_AF-A0A532AYW2-F1
#
_entry.id   AF-A0A532AYW2-F1
#
_cell.length_a   1.000
_cell.length_b   1.000
_cell.length_c   1.000
_cell.angle_alpha   90.00
_cell.angle_beta   90.00
_cell.angle_gamma   90.00
#
_symmetry.space_group_name_H-M   'P 1'
#
loop_
_entity.id
_entity.type
_entity.pdbx_description
1 polymer ?
#
loop_
_entity_poly.entity_id
_entity_poly.type
_entity_poly.pdbx_seq_one_letter_code
_entity_poly.pdbx_strand_id
1 'polypeptide(L)'
;MPFDDLSGDPSQQYLSDGITEDITTELSRFRNLTVAARHASFHLARMGINPMQAARDLGANYVIEGSVVRKAGERIRITAQLIDARTGNHVWAERYDRECHDIFAVQDEVVAAIVTTLEGRMVAAAALQVRKRPTSSWTAYDFFLQGRELADANMEKQAVPLFSRAT
;
A
#
# COMPACT_ATOMS: atom_id res chain seq x y z
N MET A 1 2.59 8.64 -3.99
CA MET A 1 2.73 10.01 -4.50
C MET A 1 3.70 10.75 -3.60
N PRO A 2 4.36 11.81 -4.10
CA PRO A 2 5.12 12.72 -3.24
C PRO A 2 4.25 13.24 -2.11
N PHE A 3 4.83 13.29 -0.90
CA PHE A 3 4.19 13.95 0.23
C PHE A 3 4.20 15.46 -0.02
N ASP A 4 3.09 16.11 0.31
CA ASP A 4 2.97 17.56 0.17
C ASP A 4 3.69 18.26 1.33
N ASP A 5 4.44 19.32 1.02
CA ASP A 5 4.88 20.28 2.02
C ASP A 5 3.80 21.34 2.22
N LEU A 6 3.21 21.36 3.42
CA LEU A 6 2.18 22.31 3.83
C LEU A 6 2.72 23.33 4.85
N SER A 7 4.04 23.40 5.04
CA SER A 7 4.69 24.36 5.94
C SER A 7 4.76 25.78 5.34
N GLY A 8 4.70 25.90 4.00
CA GLY A 8 4.80 27.17 3.29
C GLY A 8 6.21 27.74 3.19
N ASP A 9 7.22 27.03 3.69
CA ASP A 9 8.64 27.38 3.63
C ASP A 9 9.36 26.42 2.67
N PRO A 10 9.77 26.86 1.46
CA PRO A 10 10.45 26.01 0.48
C PRO A 10 11.74 25.36 1.02
N SER A 11 12.35 25.93 2.06
CA SER A 11 13.51 25.31 2.70
C SER A 11 13.17 24.02 3.44
N GLN A 12 11.90 23.67 3.64
CA GLN A 12 11.43 22.45 4.29
C GLN A 12 10.98 21.35 3.32
N GLN A 13 10.94 21.64 2.01
CA GLN A 13 10.51 20.69 0.98
C GLN A 13 11.32 19.39 1.00
N TYR A 14 12.61 19.48 1.34
CA TYR A 14 13.51 18.31 1.43
C TYR A 14 12.99 17.23 2.37
N LEU A 15 12.24 17.59 3.41
CA LEU A 15 11.71 16.65 4.38
C LEU A 15 10.58 15.81 3.77
N SER A 16 9.64 16.45 3.09
CA SER A 16 8.57 15.75 2.37
C SER A 16 9.11 14.89 1.23
N ASP A 17 10.14 15.37 0.55
CA ASP A 17 10.81 14.66 -0.54
C ASP A 17 11.61 13.45 -0.03
N GLY A 18 12.28 13.59 1.12
CA GLY A 18 13.04 12.56 1.81
C GLY A 18 12.14 11.45 2.35
N ILE A 19 11.05 11.80 3.05
CA ILE A 19 10.05 10.83 3.51
C ILE A 19 9.47 10.03 2.32
N THR A 20 9.18 10.70 1.21
CA THR A 20 8.69 10.03 -0.01
C THR A 20 9.74 9.04 -0.55
N GLU A 21 11.00 9.45 -0.59
CA GLU A 21 12.12 8.62 -1.04
C GLU A 21 12.31 7.37 -0.18
N ASP A 22 12.32 7.56 1.13
CA ASP A 22 12.59 6.46 2.06
C ASP A 22 11.42 5.49 2.11
N ILE A 23 10.17 5.97 2.10
CA ILE A 23 8.99 5.09 1.98
C ILE A 23 9.06 4.28 0.68
N THR A 24 9.40 4.92 -0.45
CA THR A 24 9.54 4.22 -1.74
C THR A 24 10.62 3.15 -1.67
N THR A 25 11.76 3.49 -1.08
CA THR A 25 12.93 2.61 -0.95
C THR A 25 12.65 1.43 -0.04
N GLU A 26 12.10 1.67 1.15
CA GLU A 26 11.79 0.62 2.13
C GLU A 26 10.66 -0.29 1.65
N LEU A 27 9.59 0.25 1.03
CA LEU A 27 8.55 -0.58 0.42
C LEU A 27 9.10 -1.46 -0.72
N SER A 28 10.09 -0.99 -1.47
CA SER A 28 10.70 -1.75 -2.57
C SER A 28 11.51 -2.96 -2.09
N ARG A 29 11.83 -3.05 -0.79
CA ARG A 29 12.51 -4.23 -0.20
C ARG A 29 11.58 -5.43 -0.05
N PHE A 30 10.27 -5.22 -0.04
CA PHE A 30 9.28 -6.27 0.08
C PHE A 30 8.99 -6.90 -1.28
N ARG A 31 9.39 -8.18 -1.45
CA ARG A 31 9.30 -8.88 -2.75
C ARG A 31 7.87 -9.10 -3.24
N ASN A 32 6.89 -9.05 -2.35
CA ASN A 32 5.46 -9.16 -2.63
C ASN A 32 4.83 -7.82 -3.07
N LEU A 33 5.59 -6.72 -3.06
CA LEU A 33 5.14 -5.41 -3.50
C LEU A 33 5.81 -5.02 -4.82
N THR A 34 5.05 -4.35 -5.69
CA THR A 34 5.59 -3.65 -6.85
C THR A 34 5.37 -2.17 -6.60
N VAL A 35 6.46 -1.41 -6.52
CA VAL A 35 6.44 0.01 -6.17
C VAL A 35 6.82 0.82 -7.40
N ALA A 36 6.03 1.85 -7.72
CA ALA A 36 6.35 2.75 -8.81
C ALA A 36 7.63 3.53 -8.49
N ALA A 37 8.47 3.74 -9.50
CA ALA A 37 9.70 4.50 -9.33
C ALA A 37 9.40 5.93 -8.87
N ARG A 38 10.17 6.41 -7.89
CA ARG A 38 10.05 7.77 -7.33
C ARG A 38 9.95 8.84 -8.43
N HIS A 39 10.89 8.85 -9.37
CA HIS A 39 10.92 9.86 -10.44
C HIS A 39 9.65 9.90 -11.30
N ALA A 40 9.01 8.76 -11.55
CA ALA A 40 7.75 8.71 -12.27
C ALA A 40 6.63 9.38 -11.46
N SER A 41 6.53 9.07 -10.16
CA SER A 41 5.56 9.71 -9.27
C SER A 41 5.77 11.22 -9.16
N PHE A 42 7.02 11.68 -9.04
CA PHE A 42 7.36 13.11 -9.00
C PHE A 42 7.03 13.82 -10.33
N HIS A 43 7.30 13.17 -11.46
CA HIS A 43 6.97 13.74 -12.77
C HIS A 43 5.45 13.93 -12.93
N LEU A 44 4.66 12.91 -12.62
CA LEU A 44 3.20 12.98 -12.69
C LEU A 44 2.64 14.05 -11.74
N ALA A 45 3.18 14.17 -10.52
CA ALA A 45 2.80 15.23 -9.59
C ALA A 45 3.11 16.63 -10.14
N ARG A 46 4.30 16.84 -10.75
CA ARG A 46 4.67 18.12 -11.39
C ARG A 46 3.78 18.48 -12.58
N MET A 47 3.24 17.48 -13.27
CA MET A 47 2.25 17.68 -14.33
C MET A 47 0.84 17.96 -13.80
N GLY A 48 0.65 17.99 -12.47
CA GLY A 48 -0.66 18.18 -11.84
C GLY A 48 -1.61 17.00 -12.02
N ILE A 49 -1.08 15.81 -12.33
CA ILE A 49 -1.90 14.61 -12.51
C ILE A 49 -2.43 14.17 -11.16
N ASN A 50 -3.76 14.01 -11.08
CA ASN A 50 -4.42 13.52 -9.87
C ASN A 50 -3.82 12.15 -9.44
N PRO A 51 -3.56 11.92 -8.15
CA PRO A 51 -3.00 10.66 -7.62
C PRO A 51 -3.69 9.39 -8.12
N MET A 52 -5.01 9.41 -8.28
CA MET A 52 -5.81 8.29 -8.77
C MET A 52 -5.62 8.03 -10.26
N GLN A 53 -5.43 9.10 -11.05
CA GLN A 53 -5.08 8.96 -12.46
C GLN A 53 -3.64 8.44 -12.59
N ALA A 54 -2.70 9.00 -11.83
CA ALA A 54 -1.32 8.53 -11.79
C ALA A 54 -1.24 7.04 -11.42
N ALA A 55 -2.07 6.59 -10.45
CA ALA A 55 -2.14 5.18 -10.08
C ALA A 55 -2.61 4.29 -11.24
N ARG A 56 -3.61 4.73 -12.01
CA ARG A 56 -4.06 4.01 -13.21
C ARG A 56 -2.98 3.95 -14.27
N ASP A 57 -2.31 5.07 -14.54
CA ASP A 57 -1.25 5.17 -15.55
C ASP A 57 -0.04 4.30 -15.19
N LEU A 58 0.25 4.16 -13.90
CA LEU A 58 1.34 3.33 -13.37
C LEU A 58 0.93 1.88 -13.06
N GLY A 59 -0.35 1.51 -13.23
CA GLY A 59 -0.86 0.18 -12.87
C GLY A 59 -0.82 -0.14 -11.37
N ALA A 60 -0.84 0.89 -10.50
CA ALA A 60 -0.79 0.74 -9.06
C ALA A 60 -2.17 0.44 -8.47
N ASN A 61 -2.24 -0.56 -7.59
CA ASN A 61 -3.47 -0.92 -6.86
C ASN A 61 -3.78 0.01 -5.68
N TYR A 62 -2.73 0.62 -5.12
CA TYR A 62 -2.82 1.50 -3.97
C TYR A 62 -1.97 2.75 -4.19
N VAL A 63 -2.39 3.84 -3.56
CA VAL A 63 -1.65 5.10 -3.52
C VAL A 63 -1.38 5.44 -2.07
N ILE A 64 -0.11 5.66 -1.75
CA ILE A 64 0.29 6.35 -0.52
C ILE A 64 0.40 7.84 -0.83
N GLU A 65 -0.27 8.66 -0.05
CA GLU A 65 -0.13 10.11 -0.07
C GLU A 65 -0.02 10.62 1.36
N GLY A 66 0.42 11.86 1.51
CA GLY A 66 0.61 12.43 2.82
C GLY A 66 1.06 13.86 2.74
N SER A 67 1.20 14.46 3.92
CA SER A 67 1.65 15.82 4.03
C SER A 67 2.52 16.02 5.26
N VAL A 68 3.42 16.97 5.16
CA VAL A 68 4.32 17.38 6.23
C VAL A 68 4.03 18.84 6.56
N VAL A 69 3.81 19.13 7.83
CA VAL A 69 3.59 20.48 8.36
C VAL A 69 4.57 20.71 9.49
N ARG A 70 5.38 21.76 9.38
CA ARG A 70 6.15 22.28 10.50
C ARG A 70 5.29 23.29 11.26
N LYS A 71 5.10 23.07 12.56
CA LYS A 71 4.33 23.96 13.43
C LYS A 71 5.28 24.93 14.15
N ALA A 72 4.70 25.97 14.75
CA ALA A 72 5.44 26.85 15.65
C ALA A 72 6.16 26.04 16.75
N GLY A 73 7.43 26.37 17.00
CA GLY A 73 8.35 25.58 17.82
C GLY A 73 9.11 24.51 17.03
N GLU A 74 9.66 23.51 17.71
CA GLU A 74 10.34 22.36 17.10
C GLU A 74 9.35 21.19 16.91
N ARG A 75 8.16 21.43 16.34
CA ARG A 75 7.15 20.37 16.15
C ARG A 75 6.83 20.11 14.70
N ILE A 76 6.76 18.83 14.36
CA ILE A 76 6.44 18.35 13.02
C ILE A 76 5.22 17.47 13.08
N ARG A 77 4.32 17.68 12.12
CA ARG A 77 3.17 16.84 11.88
C ARG A 77 3.31 16.20 10.51
N ILE A 78 3.28 14.88 10.49
CA ILE A 78 3.22 14.09 9.27
C ILE A 78 1.86 13.40 9.22
N THR A 79 1.16 13.53 8.10
CA THR A 79 -0.06 12.76 7.82
C THR A 79 0.26 11.80 6.69
N ALA A 80 -0.16 10.54 6.80
CA ALA A 80 0.03 9.53 5.76
C ALA A 80 -1.26 8.75 5.56
N GLN A 81 -1.60 8.44 4.32
CA GLN A 81 -2.87 7.82 3.95
C GLN A 81 -2.67 6.82 2.81
N LEU A 82 -3.23 5.63 2.97
CA LEU A 82 -3.27 4.59 1.95
C LEU A 82 -4.65 4.59 1.31
N ILE A 83 -4.70 4.76 0.00
CA ILE A 83 -5.93 4.83 -0.79
C ILE A 83 -5.96 3.65 -1.76
N ASP A 84 -7.12 2.99 -1.86
CA ASP A 84 -7.37 1.98 -2.89
C ASP A 84 -7.60 2.68 -4.24
N ALA A 85 -6.70 2.46 -5.20
CA ALA A 85 -6.70 3.15 -6.50
C ALA A 85 -7.93 2.82 -7.37
N ARG A 86 -8.63 1.72 -7.09
CA ARG A 86 -9.82 1.29 -7.84
C ARG A 86 -11.08 1.98 -7.35
N THR A 87 -11.17 2.21 -6.04
CA THR A 87 -12.39 2.73 -5.40
C THR A 87 -12.25 4.18 -4.93
N GLY A 88 -11.03 4.68 -4.75
CA GLY A 88 -10.76 5.98 -4.13
C GLY A 88 -10.98 6.00 -2.62
N ASN A 89 -11.23 4.85 -1.99
CA ASN A 89 -11.47 4.78 -0.55
C ASN A 89 -10.16 4.75 0.24
N HIS A 90 -10.17 5.43 1.40
CA HIS A 90 -9.08 5.33 2.37
C HIS A 90 -9.10 3.95 3.03
N VAL A 91 -8.02 3.21 2.85
CA VAL A 91 -7.76 1.92 3.49
C VAL A 91 -7.16 2.12 4.87
N TRP A 92 -6.34 3.16 5.02
CA TRP A 92 -5.70 3.55 6.27
C TRP A 92 -5.31 5.02 6.21
N ALA A 93 -5.31 5.68 7.36
CA ALA A 93 -4.81 7.03 7.53
C ALA A 93 -4.28 7.19 8.96
N GLU A 94 -3.14 7.86 9.10
CA GLU A 94 -2.53 8.11 10.39
C GLU A 94 -1.83 9.47 10.43
N ARG A 95 -1.68 9.98 11.65
CA ARG A 95 -1.02 11.25 11.94
C ARG A 95 0.05 11.04 13.00
N TYR A 96 1.24 11.53 12.69
CA TYR A 96 2.39 11.55 13.57
C TYR A 96 2.67 12.99 13.96
N ASP A 97 2.51 13.32 15.24
CA ASP A 97 3.00 14.58 15.81
C ASP A 97 4.27 14.25 16.60
N ARG A 98 5.40 14.89 16.26
CA ARG A 98 6.72 14.65 16.87
C ARG A 98 7.42 15.96 17.21
N GLU A 99 8.17 15.93 18.31
CA GLU A 99 9.15 16.98 18.61
C GLU A 99 10.43 16.71 17.81
N CYS A 100 10.99 17.76 17.24
CA CYS A 100 12.01 17.75 16.20
C CYS A 100 13.31 18.34 16.75
N HIS A 101 13.93 17.61 17.66
CA HIS A 101 15.31 17.88 18.06
C HIS A 101 16.31 17.29 17.06
N ASP A 102 15.98 16.13 16.49
CA ASP A 102 16.70 15.49 15.38
C ASP A 102 15.69 15.11 14.30
N ILE A 103 15.77 15.83 13.17
CA ILE A 103 14.84 15.66 12.06
C ILE A 103 14.98 14.29 11.38
N PHE A 104 16.20 13.78 11.28
CA PHE A 104 16.46 12.51 10.61
C PHE A 104 15.97 11.34 11.45
N ALA A 105 16.12 11.41 12.78
CA ALA A 105 15.55 10.42 13.68
C ALA A 105 14.01 10.35 13.59
N VAL A 106 13.35 11.51 13.49
CA VAL A 106 11.89 11.58 13.31
C VAL A 106 11.48 10.99 11.95
N GLN A 107 12.24 11.29 10.89
CA GLN A 107 12.01 10.75 9.56
C GLN A 107 12.12 9.22 9.57
N ASP A 108 13.21 8.66 10.10
CA ASP A 108 13.44 7.21 10.16
C ASP A 108 12.34 6.50 10.95
N GLU A 109 11.96 7.04 12.11
CA GLU A 109 10.90 6.48 12.96
C GLU A 109 9.56 6.44 12.20
N VAL A 110 9.17 7.56 11.59
CA VAL A 110 7.88 7.69 10.92
C VAL A 110 7.84 6.85 9.63
N VAL A 111 8.93 6.83 8.85
CA VAL A 111 9.03 5.97 7.67
C VAL A 111 8.88 4.51 8.07
N ALA A 112 9.60 4.05 9.10
CA ALA A 112 9.52 2.66 9.56
C ALA A 112 8.10 2.29 10.02
N ALA A 113 7.43 3.19 10.76
CA ALA A 113 6.06 3.00 11.22
C ALA A 113 5.06 2.91 10.05
N ILE A 114 5.18 3.81 9.06
CA ILE A 114 4.35 3.82 7.85
C ILE A 114 4.56 2.52 7.08
N VAL A 115 5.80 2.20 6.71
CA VAL A 115 6.14 1.05 5.85
C VAL A 115 5.64 -0.26 6.46
N THR A 116 5.91 -0.48 7.75
CA THR A 116 5.47 -1.68 8.48
C THR A 116 3.94 -1.81 8.48
N THR A 117 3.24 -0.69 8.67
CA THR A 117 1.78 -0.68 8.65
C THR A 117 1.23 -0.92 7.24
N LEU A 118 1.80 -0.29 6.23
CA LEU A 118 1.34 -0.39 4.85
C LEU A 118 1.48 -1.80 4.28
N GLU A 119 2.60 -2.48 4.54
CA GLU A 119 2.81 -3.85 4.08
C GLU A 119 1.72 -4.79 4.62
N GLY A 120 1.50 -4.81 5.93
CA GLY A 120 0.46 -5.63 6.55
C GLY A 120 -0.95 -5.29 6.07
N ARG A 121 -1.25 -4.00 5.84
CA ARG A 121 -2.56 -3.55 5.33
C ARG A 121 -2.78 -4.00 3.87
N MET A 122 -1.77 -3.87 3.01
CA MET A 122 -1.86 -4.30 1.62
C MET A 122 -2.00 -5.82 1.49
N VAL A 123 -1.25 -6.59 2.30
CA VAL A 123 -1.38 -8.06 2.34
C VAL A 123 -2.78 -8.47 2.79
N ALA A 124 -3.30 -7.87 3.88
CA ALA A 124 -4.65 -8.16 4.36
C ALA A 124 -5.74 -7.78 3.33
N ALA A 125 -5.59 -6.63 2.67
CA ALA A 125 -6.52 -6.19 1.63
C ALA A 125 -6.50 -7.11 0.41
N ALA A 126 -5.32 -7.55 -0.03
CA ALA A 126 -5.18 -8.53 -1.12
C ALA A 126 -5.84 -9.87 -0.76
N ALA A 127 -5.63 -10.37 0.47
CA ALA A 127 -6.27 -11.60 0.93
C ALA A 127 -7.82 -11.51 0.94
N LEU A 128 -8.37 -10.36 1.35
CA LEU A 128 -9.82 -10.12 1.29
C LEU A 128 -10.33 -10.07 -0.16
N GLN A 129 -9.57 -9.51 -1.10
CA GLN A 129 -9.94 -9.51 -2.52
C GLN A 129 -9.94 -10.92 -3.11
N VAL A 130 -8.97 -11.77 -2.76
CA VAL A 130 -8.94 -13.18 -3.18
C VAL A 130 -10.17 -13.92 -2.65
N ARG A 131 -10.58 -13.69 -1.39
CA ARG A 131 -11.81 -14.29 -0.83
C ARG A 131 -13.10 -13.77 -1.48
N LYS A 132 -13.09 -12.54 -1.99
CA LYS A 132 -14.25 -11.91 -2.66
C LYS A 132 -14.35 -12.25 -4.15
N ARG A 133 -13.25 -12.65 -4.80
CA ARG A 133 -13.32 -13.26 -6.12
C ARG A 133 -14.04 -14.60 -5.95
N PRO A 134 -15.21 -14.82 -6.55
CA PRO A 134 -15.62 -16.18 -6.83
C PRO A 134 -14.43 -16.81 -7.57
N THR A 135 -14.01 -18.02 -7.21
CA THR A 135 -13.08 -18.76 -8.06
C THR A 135 -13.60 -18.61 -9.50
N SER A 136 -12.72 -18.33 -10.45
CA SER A 136 -13.05 -17.88 -11.81
C SER A 136 -13.98 -18.83 -12.60
N SER A 137 -14.37 -19.95 -12.02
CA SER A 137 -15.54 -20.72 -12.36
C SER A 137 -16.26 -21.17 -11.08
N TRP A 138 -17.59 -21.02 -11.02
CA TRP A 138 -18.42 -21.70 -10.01
C TRP A 138 -18.13 -23.20 -9.98
N THR A 139 -17.79 -23.77 -11.14
CA THR A 139 -17.40 -25.18 -11.28
C THR A 139 -16.06 -25.48 -10.62
N ALA A 140 -15.12 -24.53 -10.61
CA ALA A 140 -13.84 -24.71 -9.90
C ALA A 140 -14.03 -24.68 -8.38
N TYR A 141 -14.90 -23.81 -7.88
CA TYR A 141 -15.29 -23.82 -6.46
C TYR A 141 -16.00 -25.10 -6.06
N ASP A 142 -16.93 -25.54 -6.89
CA ASP A 142 -17.73 -26.75 -6.69
C ASP A 142 -16.83 -27.99 -6.69
N PHE A 143 -15.88 -28.09 -7.63
CA PHE A 143 -14.87 -29.14 -7.63
C PHE A 143 -13.95 -29.07 -6.41
N PHE A 144 -13.56 -27.87 -5.96
CA PHE A 144 -12.78 -27.72 -4.73
C PHE A 144 -13.55 -28.19 -3.48
N LEU A 145 -14.83 -27.82 -3.37
CA LEU A 145 -15.71 -28.22 -2.26
C LEU A 145 -15.97 -29.73 -2.25
N GLN A 146 -16.29 -30.32 -3.40
CA GLN A 146 -16.50 -31.76 -3.54
C GLN A 146 -15.22 -32.56 -3.28
N GLY A 147 -14.07 -32.07 -3.75
CA GLY A 147 -12.77 -32.66 -3.45
C GLY A 147 -12.47 -32.65 -1.95
N ARG A 148 -12.82 -31.56 -1.25
CA ARG A 148 -12.64 -31.43 0.19
C ARG A 148 -13.52 -32.41 0.99
N GLU A 149 -14.80 -32.54 0.65
CA GLU A 149 -15.67 -33.53 1.32
C GLU A 149 -15.19 -34.97 1.13
N LEU A 150 -14.70 -35.32 -0.07
CA LEU A 150 -14.16 -36.65 -0.34
C LEU A 150 -12.83 -36.90 0.38
N ALA A 151 -11.99 -35.89 0.55
CA ALA A 151 -10.76 -35.99 1.33
C ALA A 151 -11.07 -36.20 2.84
N ASP A 152 -12.04 -35.46 3.38
CA ASP A 152 -12.50 -35.62 4.77
C ASP A 152 -13.13 -37.01 5.01
N ALA A 153 -13.69 -37.63 3.96
CA ALA A 153 -14.18 -39.00 3.96
C ALA A 153 -13.09 -40.08 3.70
N ASN A 154 -11.80 -39.72 3.70
CA ASN A 154 -10.66 -40.59 3.36
C ASN A 154 -10.73 -41.23 1.96
N MET A 155 -11.44 -40.60 1.02
CA MET A 155 -11.56 -41.02 -0.38
C MET A 155 -10.56 -40.28 -1.29
N GLU A 156 -9.29 -40.25 -0.91
CA GLU A 156 -8.24 -39.46 -1.59
C GLU A 156 -8.15 -39.73 -3.10
N LYS A 157 -8.30 -40.99 -3.54
CA LYS A 157 -8.26 -41.35 -4.98
C LYS A 157 -9.34 -40.65 -5.81
N GLN A 158 -10.47 -40.27 -5.19
CA GLN A 158 -11.58 -39.57 -5.85
C GLN A 158 -11.49 -38.05 -5.67
N ALA A 159 -10.84 -37.58 -4.60
CA ALA A 159 -10.63 -36.16 -4.32
C ALA A 159 -9.58 -35.52 -5.26
N VAL A 160 -8.46 -36.21 -5.51
CA VAL A 160 -7.33 -35.72 -6.34
C VAL A 160 -7.76 -35.16 -7.71
N PRO A 161 -8.57 -35.86 -8.55
CA PRO A 161 -8.96 -35.33 -9.85
C PRO A 161 -9.88 -34.11 -9.79
N LEU A 162 -10.60 -33.90 -8.69
CA LEU A 162 -11.45 -32.72 -8.50
C LEU A 162 -10.61 -31.47 -8.19
N PHE A 163 -9.55 -31.61 -7.40
CA PHE A 163 -8.61 -30.50 -7.15
C PHE A 163 -7.89 -30.07 -8.44
N SER A 164 -7.56 -30.99 -9.33
CA SER A 164 -6.96 -30.66 -10.64
C SER A 164 -7.91 -29.92 -11.59
N ARG A 165 -9.23 -29.98 -11.36
CA ARG A 165 -10.24 -29.26 -12.13
C ARG A 165 -10.66 -27.93 -11.49
N ALA A 166 -10.14 -27.64 -10.30
CA ALA A 166 -10.42 -26.43 -9.53
C ALA A 166 -9.49 -25.24 -9.86
N THR A 167 -8.65 -25.36 -10.88
CA THR A 167 -7.76 -24.30 -11.42
C THR A 167 -8.40 -23.60 -12.61
#